data_AF-A0A2I3RZ09-F1
#
_entry.id   AF-A0A2I3RZ09-F1
#
_cell.length_a   1.000
_cell.length_b   1.000
_cell.length_c   1.000
_cell.angle_alpha   90.00
_cell.angle_beta   90.00
_cell.angle_gamma   90.00
#
_symmetry.space_group_name_H-M   'P 1'
#
loop_
_entity.id
_entity.type
_entity.pdbx_description
1 polymer ?
#
loop_
_entity_poly.entity_id
_entity_poly.type
_entity_poly.pdbx_seq_one_letter_code
_entity_poly.pdbx_strand_id
1 'polypeptide(L)'
;WLSPVIPALRKPKVGELLRADMISIHNEEENAFILDTLKKQWKGPDDILLGMFYDTDDASFKWFDNSNMTFDKWTDQDNDEDLVDTCAFLHIKTGEWKKGNCEVSSVEGTLCKTASKYDRRYNHILISALVIASTVILTVLGAIIWFLYKKHSDSRFTTVFSTAPQSPYNEDCVLVVGEENEYPVQFD
;
A
#
# COMPACT_ATOMS: atom_id res chain seq x y z
N TRP A 1 30.81 40.06 10.92
CA TRP A 1 29.50 40.73 10.77
C TRP A 1 28.62 39.77 10.00
N LEU A 2 27.99 38.84 10.72
CA LEU A 2 27.10 37.83 10.15
C LEU A 2 25.67 38.36 10.31
N SER A 3 24.97 38.60 9.20
CA SER A 3 23.56 39.00 9.24
C SER A 3 22.69 37.80 9.64
N PRO A 4 21.77 37.94 10.62
CA PRO A 4 20.84 36.91 11.02
C PRO A 4 19.44 37.28 10.52
N VAL A 5 19.01 36.80 9.34
CA VAL A 5 17.63 37.06 8.86
C VAL A 5 17.03 35.82 8.18
N ILE A 6 17.04 34.69 8.89
CA ILE A 6 15.99 33.69 8.72
C ILE A 6 15.43 33.48 10.13
N PRO A 7 14.16 33.80 10.40
CA PRO A 7 13.59 33.64 11.73
C PRO A 7 13.79 32.19 12.17
N ALA A 8 14.56 32.01 13.25
CA ALA A 8 14.78 30.72 13.86
C ALA A 8 13.41 30.10 14.21
N LEU A 9 12.98 29.13 13.42
CA LEU A 9 11.79 28.32 13.68
C LEU A 9 12.03 27.57 15.00
N ARG A 10 11.48 28.12 16.08
CA ARG A 10 11.45 27.59 17.43
C ARG A 10 11.03 26.12 17.39
N LYS A 11 11.97 25.18 17.60
CA LYS A 11 11.66 23.75 17.76
C LYS A 11 10.79 23.57 19.02
N PRO A 12 9.53 23.12 18.91
CA PRO A 12 8.77 22.81 20.10
C PRO A 12 9.24 21.46 20.69
N LYS A 13 9.24 21.38 22.02
CA LYS A 13 9.65 20.20 22.79
C LYS A 13 8.62 19.07 22.63
N VAL A 14 9.17 17.85 22.65
CA VAL A 14 8.59 16.50 22.57
C VAL A 14 7.09 16.37 22.92
N GLY A 15 6.34 15.86 21.94
CA GLY A 15 4.93 15.45 22.04
C GLY A 15 4.33 15.39 20.64
N GLU A 16 4.62 14.31 19.89
CA GLU A 16 4.04 13.97 18.57
C GLU A 16 3.70 15.17 17.67
N LEU A 17 4.70 15.98 17.36
CA LEU A 17 4.58 17.11 16.45
C LEU A 17 4.82 16.58 15.03
N LEU A 18 3.79 16.68 14.17
CA LEU A 18 3.97 16.61 12.73
C LEU A 18 5.12 17.57 12.37
N ARG A 19 6.29 17.02 12.03
CA ARG A 19 7.39 17.83 11.51
C ARG A 19 6.96 18.27 10.12
N ALA A 20 6.55 19.52 10.03
CA ALA A 20 6.29 20.19 8.78
C ALA A 20 7.58 20.87 8.35
N ASP A 21 8.13 20.44 7.23
CA ASP A 21 9.27 21.08 6.57
C ASP A 21 8.77 21.79 5.30
N MET A 22 9.55 22.73 4.76
CA MET A 22 9.21 23.35 3.47
C MET A 22 9.13 22.30 2.37
N ILE A 23 8.29 22.53 1.37
CA ILE A 23 8.03 21.52 0.35
C ILE A 23 9.27 21.21 -0.51
N SER A 24 9.56 19.92 -0.63
CA SER A 24 10.53 19.33 -1.55
C SER A 24 9.81 18.44 -2.57
N ILE A 25 10.34 18.40 -3.80
CA ILE A 25 9.74 17.66 -4.92
C ILE A 25 10.79 16.72 -5.50
N HIS A 26 10.50 15.42 -5.50
CA HIS A 26 11.47 14.38 -5.87
C HIS A 26 11.13 13.61 -7.15
N ASN A 27 9.95 13.82 -7.73
CA ASN A 27 9.50 13.22 -8.98
C ASN A 27 8.36 14.01 -9.64
N GLU A 28 8.02 13.64 -10.88
CA GLU A 28 6.97 14.30 -11.66
C GLU A 28 5.57 14.08 -11.07
N GLU A 29 5.30 12.89 -10.53
CA GLU A 29 4.01 12.56 -9.93
C GLU A 29 3.72 13.45 -8.70
N GLU A 30 4.73 13.71 -7.89
CA GLU A 30 4.67 14.61 -6.75
C GLU A 30 4.44 16.05 -7.20
N ASN A 31 5.17 16.53 -8.21
CA ASN A 31 4.96 17.86 -8.79
C ASN A 31 3.52 18.03 -9.29
N ALA A 32 3.00 17.03 -10.02
CA ALA A 32 1.64 17.04 -10.53
C ALA A 32 0.57 17.00 -9.41
N PHE A 33 0.80 16.20 -8.37
CA PHE A 33 -0.09 16.13 -7.19
C PHE A 33 -0.16 17.47 -6.45
N ILE A 34 1.00 18.11 -6.24
CA ILE A 34 1.09 19.43 -5.61
C ILE A 34 0.33 20.45 -6.46
N LEU A 35 0.57 20.44 -7.77
CA LEU A 35 -0.09 21.34 -8.72
C LEU A 35 -1.62 21.21 -8.70
N ASP A 36 -2.14 19.98 -8.73
CA ASP A 36 -3.57 19.71 -8.68
C ASP A 36 -4.19 20.15 -7.34
N THR A 37 -3.51 19.86 -6.23
CA THR A 37 -3.92 20.31 -4.89
C THR A 37 -4.01 21.83 -4.82
N LEU A 38 -2.98 22.52 -5.30
CA LEU A 38 -2.92 23.98 -5.31
C LEU A 38 -4.01 24.58 -6.20
N LYS A 39 -4.20 24.07 -7.42
CA LYS A 39 -5.27 24.54 -8.32
C LYS A 39 -6.68 24.44 -7.70
N LYS A 40 -6.90 23.46 -6.82
CA LYS A 40 -8.21 23.23 -6.16
C LYS A 40 -8.40 24.07 -4.90
N GLN A 41 -7.35 24.25 -4.10
CA GLN A 41 -7.47 24.77 -2.74
C GLN A 41 -6.85 26.15 -2.54
N TRP A 42 -5.84 26.49 -3.33
CA TRP A 42 -5.09 27.74 -3.20
C TRP A 42 -5.81 28.89 -3.88
N LYS A 43 -5.89 30.03 -3.19
CA LYS A 43 -6.48 31.28 -3.70
C LYS A 43 -5.47 32.45 -3.69
N GLY A 44 -4.22 32.18 -3.37
CA GLY A 44 -3.16 33.17 -3.30
C GLY A 44 -2.49 33.41 -4.67
N PRO A 45 -1.24 33.93 -4.68
CA PRO A 45 -0.52 34.19 -5.91
C PRO A 45 -0.25 32.92 -6.71
N ASP A 46 -0.05 33.10 -8.02
CA ASP A 46 0.29 32.02 -8.96
C ASP A 46 1.68 31.41 -8.69
N ASP A 47 2.52 32.08 -7.90
CA ASP A 47 3.88 31.64 -7.59
C ASP A 47 3.99 31.28 -6.12
N ILE A 48 4.44 30.06 -5.85
CA ILE A 48 4.57 29.54 -4.49
C ILE A 48 6.02 29.22 -4.20
N LEU A 49 6.53 29.72 -3.07
CA LEU A 49 7.88 29.45 -2.62
C LEU A 49 8.06 27.96 -2.32
N LEU A 50 9.05 27.36 -3.00
CA LEU A 50 9.51 26.00 -2.74
C LEU A 50 10.51 25.99 -1.58
N GLY A 51 10.71 24.82 -0.98
CA GLY A 51 11.74 24.60 0.02
C GLY A 51 13.16 24.52 -0.54
N MET A 52 13.50 25.34 -1.53
CA MET A 52 14.77 25.27 -2.25
C MET A 52 15.47 26.63 -2.26
N PHE A 53 16.78 26.60 -2.05
CA PHE A 53 17.67 27.76 -2.06
C PHE A 53 18.92 27.47 -2.90
N TYR A 54 19.55 28.53 -3.40
CA TYR A 54 20.85 28.44 -4.05
C TYR A 54 21.98 28.51 -3.03
N ASP A 55 22.81 27.47 -3.00
CA ASP A 55 24.03 27.42 -2.21
C ASP A 55 25.19 28.01 -3.03
N THR A 56 25.71 29.14 -2.59
CA THR A 56 26.81 29.84 -3.27
C THR A 56 28.16 29.14 -3.13
N ASP A 57 28.36 28.35 -2.07
CA ASP A 57 29.62 27.63 -1.83
C ASP A 57 29.73 26.44 -2.78
N ASP A 58 28.61 25.73 -2.97
CA ASP A 58 28.52 24.56 -3.85
C ASP A 58 27.99 24.89 -5.26
N ALA A 59 27.73 26.18 -5.54
CA ALA A 59 27.15 26.69 -6.79
C ALA A 59 25.97 25.85 -7.32
N SER A 60 25.05 25.48 -6.43
CA SER A 60 23.96 24.54 -6.76
C SER A 60 22.70 24.78 -5.92
N PHE A 61 21.54 24.38 -6.46
CA PHE A 61 20.28 24.42 -5.71
C PHE A 61 20.16 23.24 -4.74
N LYS A 62 19.70 23.51 -3.53
CA LYS A 62 19.51 22.52 -2.46
C LYS A 62 18.16 22.67 -1.77
N TRP A 63 17.61 21.53 -1.33
CA TRP A 63 16.41 21.51 -0.51
C TRP A 63 16.72 21.80 0.97
N PHE A 64 15.86 22.57 1.64
CA PHE A 64 15.96 22.85 3.08
C PHE A 64 15.81 21.61 3.96
N ASP A 65 15.14 20.56 3.46
CA ASP A 65 14.99 19.29 4.17
C ASP A 65 16.25 18.39 4.08
N ASN A 66 17.30 18.85 3.40
CA ASN A 66 18.55 18.14 3.11
C ASN A 66 18.36 16.85 2.28
N SER A 67 17.25 16.72 1.58
CA SER A 67 17.06 15.66 0.59
C SER A 67 17.87 15.95 -0.68
N ASN A 68 18.19 14.89 -1.43
CA ASN A 68 18.90 15.04 -2.70
C ASN A 68 17.99 15.62 -3.78
N MET A 69 18.54 16.47 -4.64
CA MET A 69 17.87 16.95 -5.84
C MET A 69 17.87 15.85 -6.91
N THR A 70 16.79 15.08 -6.96
CA THR A 70 16.62 13.97 -7.93
C THR A 70 15.73 14.33 -9.12
N PHE A 71 15.07 15.47 -9.05
CA PHE A 71 14.11 15.94 -10.03
C PHE A 71 14.13 17.46 -10.06
N ASP A 72 13.95 18.00 -11.25
CA ASP A 72 13.79 19.42 -11.49
C ASP A 72 12.84 19.68 -12.67
N LYS A 73 12.20 20.84 -12.64
CA LYS A 73 11.29 21.27 -13.71
C LYS A 73 11.43 22.77 -13.93
N TRP A 74 12.66 23.22 -14.10
CA TRP A 74 12.96 24.64 -14.33
C TRP A 74 12.29 25.14 -15.61
N THR A 75 11.79 26.37 -15.55
CA THR A 75 11.40 27.11 -16.76
C THR A 75 12.67 27.58 -17.48
N ASP A 76 12.59 27.75 -18.80
CA ASP A 76 13.68 28.29 -19.61
C ASP A 76 13.87 29.79 -19.29
N GLN A 77 14.56 30.08 -18.18
CA GLN A 77 14.93 31.43 -17.75
C GLN A 77 16.42 31.65 -18.00
N ASP A 78 16.78 32.88 -18.39
CA ASP A 78 18.17 33.25 -18.64
C ASP A 78 19.06 32.97 -17.43
N ASN A 79 20.24 32.36 -17.68
CA ASN A 79 21.20 31.98 -16.64
C ASN A 79 22.10 33.15 -16.18
N ASP A 80 21.86 34.37 -16.67
CA ASP A 80 22.69 35.56 -16.41
C ASP A 80 22.29 36.36 -15.16
N GLU A 81 21.36 35.85 -14.34
CA GLU A 81 20.96 36.51 -13.09
C GLU A 81 21.94 36.21 -11.95
N ASP A 82 22.26 37.23 -11.14
CA ASP A 82 23.03 37.06 -9.90
C ASP A 82 22.29 36.10 -8.95
N LEU A 83 22.81 34.89 -8.79
CA LEU A 83 22.17 33.81 -8.02
C LEU A 83 22.30 33.96 -6.49
N VAL A 84 22.84 35.08 -6.02
CA VAL A 84 22.95 35.38 -4.58
C VAL A 84 21.55 35.57 -4.00
N ASP A 85 21.29 34.95 -2.84
CA ASP A 85 19.98 34.97 -2.17
C ASP A 85 18.80 34.54 -3.08
N THR A 86 19.07 33.58 -3.97
CA THR A 86 18.05 33.05 -4.90
C THR A 86 17.34 31.84 -4.31
N CYS A 87 16.00 31.91 -4.35
CA CYS A 87 15.06 30.86 -4.02
C CYS A 87 14.34 30.37 -5.28
N ALA A 88 13.61 29.26 -5.15
CA ALA A 88 12.81 28.72 -6.24
C ALA A 88 11.31 28.84 -5.96
N PHE A 89 10.54 29.11 -7.00
CA PHE A 89 9.09 29.24 -6.93
C PHE A 89 8.43 28.31 -7.94
N LEU A 90 7.38 27.60 -7.51
CA LEU A 90 6.52 26.83 -8.38
C LEU A 90 5.45 27.74 -8.98
N HIS A 91 5.37 27.78 -10.30
CA HIS A 91 4.30 28.48 -11.01
C HIS A 91 3.08 27.56 -11.15
N ILE A 92 1.96 27.88 -10.49
CA ILE A 92 0.77 27.02 -10.39
C ILE A 92 0.11 26.76 -11.76
N LYS A 93 0.29 27.63 -12.75
CA LYS A 93 -0.35 27.43 -14.06
C LYS A 93 0.36 26.36 -14.88
N THR A 94 1.68 26.47 -15.00
CA THR A 94 2.53 25.59 -15.82
C THR A 94 3.05 24.37 -15.03
N GLY A 95 3.23 24.51 -13.72
CA GLY A 95 3.89 23.51 -12.88
C GLY A 95 5.41 23.52 -13.02
N GLU A 96 5.98 24.55 -13.62
CA GLU A 96 7.43 24.77 -13.76
C GLU A 96 7.97 25.63 -12.63
N TRP A 97 9.29 25.57 -12.44
CA TRP A 97 9.99 26.26 -11.37
C TRP A 97 10.74 27.45 -11.92
N LYS A 98 10.68 28.58 -11.23
CA LYS A 98 11.40 29.79 -11.58
C LYS A 98 12.33 30.23 -10.46
N LYS A 99 13.41 30.90 -10.84
CA LYS A 99 14.37 31.49 -9.91
C LYS A 99 13.84 32.87 -9.48
N GLY A 100 14.07 33.26 -8.24
CA GLY A 100 13.73 34.59 -7.75
C GLY A 100 14.35 34.88 -6.39
N ASN A 101 14.43 36.15 -6.02
CA ASN A 101 14.99 36.55 -4.73
C ASN A 101 14.19 35.93 -3.56
N CYS A 102 14.87 35.47 -2.52
CA CYS A 102 14.25 34.96 -1.30
C CYS A 102 13.57 36.09 -0.48
N GLU A 103 14.03 37.34 -0.59
CA GLU A 103 13.52 38.49 0.17
C GLU A 103 12.19 39.07 -0.35
N VAL A 104 11.26 38.23 -0.79
CA VAL A 104 9.95 38.73 -1.21
C VAL A 104 9.02 38.80 -0.01
N SER A 105 8.87 40.01 0.54
CA SER A 105 7.85 40.41 1.52
C SER A 105 6.40 40.22 1.04
N SER A 106 6.19 39.62 -0.13
CA SER A 106 4.91 39.41 -0.81
C SER A 106 4.52 37.94 -1.03
N VAL A 107 5.28 36.96 -0.52
CA VAL A 107 4.84 35.56 -0.56
C VAL A 107 3.89 35.29 0.60
N GLU A 108 2.59 35.52 0.39
CA GLU A 108 1.54 35.15 1.36
C GLU A 108 1.28 33.64 1.43
N GLY A 109 2.24 32.80 1.02
CA GLY A 109 2.08 31.35 0.98
C GLY A 109 3.36 30.56 0.87
N THR A 110 3.80 29.98 1.99
CA THR A 110 4.79 28.88 1.98
C THR A 110 4.04 27.56 2.06
N LEU A 111 4.35 26.65 1.13
CA LEU A 111 3.79 25.30 1.16
C LEU A 111 4.66 24.38 2.03
N CYS A 112 4.04 23.73 3.00
CA CYS A 112 4.72 22.81 3.90
C CYS A 112 4.32 21.35 3.60
N LYS A 113 5.31 20.46 3.65
CA LYS A 113 5.13 19.01 3.55
C LYS A 113 5.30 18.41 4.94
N THR A 114 4.40 17.49 5.31
CA THR A 114 4.51 16.72 6.55
C THR A 114 4.65 15.25 6.25
N ALA A 115 5.52 14.56 6.99
CA ALA A 115 5.66 13.12 6.89
C ALA A 115 4.48 12.43 7.61
N SER A 116 3.39 12.17 6.89
CA SER A 116 2.26 11.41 7.41
C SER A 116 2.60 9.91 7.47
N LYS A 117 3.20 9.45 8.57
CA LYS A 117 3.36 8.00 8.83
C LYS A 117 2.03 7.27 9.09
N TYR A 118 0.94 8.00 9.28
CA TYR A 118 -0.33 7.48 9.80
C TYR A 118 -1.18 6.74 8.76
N ASP A 119 -1.18 7.19 7.50
CA ASP A 119 -2.06 6.65 6.45
C ASP A 119 -1.60 5.26 5.95
N ARG A 120 -0.30 5.09 5.72
CA ARG A 120 0.25 3.82 5.19
C ARG A 120 0.09 2.64 6.15
N ARG A 121 0.19 2.91 7.46
CA ARG A 121 0.12 1.85 8.49
C ARG A 121 -1.32 1.41 8.73
N TYR A 122 -2.27 2.34 8.75
CA TYR A 122 -3.68 2.02 8.91
C TYR A 122 -4.22 1.24 7.71
N ASN A 123 -3.91 1.67 6.48
CA ASN A 123 -4.35 0.96 5.27
C ASN A 123 -3.81 -0.47 5.23
N HIS A 124 -2.55 -0.69 5.59
CA HIS A 124 -1.98 -2.04 5.66
C HIS A 124 -2.66 -2.91 6.73
N ILE A 125 -2.96 -2.35 7.92
CA ILE A 125 -3.67 -3.05 8.98
C ILE A 125 -5.09 -3.41 8.53
N LEU A 126 -5.83 -2.45 7.97
CA LEU A 126 -7.20 -2.65 7.48
C LEU A 126 -7.25 -3.72 6.39
N ILE A 127 -6.37 -3.63 5.38
CA ILE A 127 -6.30 -4.62 4.30
C ILE A 127 -5.96 -6.00 4.86
N SER A 128 -4.97 -6.11 5.75
CA SER A 128 -4.61 -7.38 6.36
C SER A 128 -5.78 -7.99 7.16
N ALA A 129 -6.52 -7.17 7.90
CA ALA A 129 -7.68 -7.61 8.67
C ALA A 129 -8.82 -8.11 7.78
N LEU A 130 -9.11 -7.40 6.68
CA LEU A 130 -10.13 -7.80 5.70
C LEU A 130 -9.77 -9.12 5.00
N VAL A 131 -8.50 -9.30 4.65
CA VAL A 131 -8.01 -10.55 4.05
C VAL A 131 -8.14 -11.71 5.04
N ILE A 132 -7.71 -11.54 6.29
CA ILE A 132 -7.81 -12.58 7.33
C ILE A 132 -9.28 -12.94 7.61
N ALA A 133 -10.18 -11.96 7.74
CA ALA A 133 -11.60 -12.23 7.93
C ALA A 133 -12.19 -13.04 6.77
N SER A 134 -11.84 -12.67 5.53
CA SER A 134 -12.33 -13.35 4.34
C SER A 134 -11.85 -14.80 4.23
N THR A 135 -10.58 -15.07 4.55
CA THR A 135 -10.03 -16.43 4.51
C THR A 135 -10.67 -17.32 5.57
N VAL A 136 -10.91 -16.81 6.78
CA VAL A 136 -11.59 -17.56 7.86
C VAL A 136 -13.04 -17.89 7.49
N ILE A 137 -13.76 -16.96 6.86
CA ILE A 137 -15.15 -17.20 6.42
C ILE A 137 -15.18 -18.33 5.38
N LEU A 138 -14.28 -18.32 4.41
CA LEU A 138 -14.23 -19.33 3.35
C LEU A 138 -13.87 -20.73 3.89
N THR A 139 -12.96 -20.82 4.87
CA THR A 139 -12.62 -22.13 5.47
C THR A 139 -13.78 -22.70 6.30
N VAL A 140 -14.50 -21.85 7.04
CA VAL A 140 -15.68 -22.26 7.80
C VAL A 140 -16.80 -22.71 6.86
N LEU A 141 -17.11 -21.94 5.81
CA LEU A 141 -18.12 -22.32 4.83
C LEU A 141 -17.74 -23.63 4.11
N GLY A 142 -16.47 -23.78 3.73
CA GLY A 142 -15.96 -25.03 3.14
C GLY A 142 -16.13 -26.23 4.07
N ALA A 143 -15.82 -26.08 5.36
CA ALA A 143 -16.00 -27.14 6.35
C ALA A 143 -17.48 -27.50 6.57
N ILE A 144 -18.38 -26.51 6.60
CA ILE A 144 -19.83 -26.74 6.72
C ILE A 144 -20.35 -27.48 5.50
N ILE A 145 -20.00 -27.04 4.29
CA ILE A 145 -20.40 -27.69 3.03
C ILE A 145 -19.91 -29.14 3.01
N TRP A 146 -18.64 -29.38 3.37
CA TRP A 146 -18.07 -30.71 3.46
C TRP A 146 -18.82 -31.60 4.47
N PHE A 147 -19.17 -31.07 5.64
CA PHE A 147 -19.91 -31.80 6.67
C PHE A 147 -21.33 -32.16 6.21
N LEU A 148 -22.04 -31.21 5.58
CA LEU A 148 -23.37 -31.45 5.01
C LEU A 148 -23.32 -32.48 3.89
N TYR A 149 -22.33 -32.40 3.01
CA TYR A 149 -22.13 -33.37 1.94
C TYR A 149 -21.88 -34.77 2.48
N LYS A 150 -21.00 -34.91 3.49
CA LYS A 150 -20.71 -36.18 4.15
C LYS A 150 -21.97 -36.79 4.79
N LYS A 151 -22.74 -35.98 5.54
CA LYS A 151 -24.00 -36.43 6.15
C LYS A 151 -25.01 -36.91 5.11
N HIS A 152 -25.13 -36.23 3.97
CA HIS A 152 -26.00 -36.66 2.88
C HIS A 152 -25.51 -37.90 2.14
N SER A 153 -24.20 -38.12 2.08
CA SER A 153 -23.60 -39.34 1.55
C SER A 153 -23.91 -40.54 2.46
N ASP A 154 -23.78 -40.37 3.79
CA ASP A 154 -24.07 -41.42 4.77
C ASP A 154 -25.58 -41.73 4.86
N SER A 155 -26.45 -40.72 4.67
CA SER A 155 -27.91 -40.88 4.72
C SER A 155 -28.51 -41.57 3.49
N ARG A 156 -27.74 -41.77 2.41
CA ARG A 156 -28.21 -42.47 1.20
C ARG A 156 -28.17 -44.01 1.32
N PHE A 157 -27.82 -44.55 2.49
CA PHE A 157 -27.74 -45.99 2.73
C PHE A 157 -28.62 -46.52 3.88
N THR A 158 -29.73 -45.87 4.25
CA THR A 158 -30.74 -46.54 5.10
C THR A 158 -32.12 -45.96 4.88
N THR A 159 -32.93 -46.58 3.99
CA THR A 159 -34.39 -46.71 4.12
C THR A 159 -34.99 -47.46 2.93
N VAL A 160 -35.26 -48.76 3.07
CA VAL A 160 -36.59 -49.36 2.80
C VAL A 160 -36.74 -50.59 3.69
N PHE A 161 -37.75 -50.59 4.56
CA PHE A 161 -38.23 -51.76 5.29
C PHE A 161 -39.71 -51.98 4.88
N SER A 162 -40.07 -53.20 4.44
CA SER A 162 -41.42 -53.72 4.60
C SER A 162 -41.45 -55.25 4.53
N THR A 163 -42.10 -55.80 5.53
CA THR A 163 -42.27 -57.21 5.91
C THR A 163 -43.30 -57.95 5.06
N ALA A 164 -43.07 -59.24 4.79
CA ALA A 164 -44.13 -60.25 4.71
C ALA A 164 -43.62 -61.63 5.20
N PRO A 165 -44.48 -62.52 5.78
CA PRO A 165 -44.07 -63.61 6.68
C PRO A 165 -44.24 -65.04 6.13
N GLN A 166 -43.59 -66.01 6.81
CA GLN A 166 -43.64 -67.51 6.77
C GLN A 166 -42.25 -68.10 6.39
N SER A 167 -41.60 -69.01 7.14
CA SER A 167 -41.98 -70.37 7.60
C SER A 167 -40.79 -70.95 8.44
N PRO A 168 -40.92 -72.05 9.22
CA PRO A 168 -39.98 -72.46 10.26
C PRO A 168 -38.90 -73.49 9.80
N TYR A 169 -37.78 -73.57 10.54
CA TYR A 169 -36.61 -74.49 10.38
C TYR A 169 -35.67 -74.14 9.20
N ASN A 170 -34.32 -74.20 9.26
CA ASN A 170 -33.36 -74.88 10.13
C ASN A 170 -32.00 -74.13 10.05
N GLU A 171 -31.24 -74.04 11.14
CA GLU A 171 -29.83 -73.61 11.10
C GLU A 171 -28.95 -74.84 10.85
N ASP A 172 -28.56 -75.10 9.60
CA ASP A 172 -27.53 -76.09 9.28
C ASP A 172 -26.64 -75.57 8.15
N CYS A 173 -25.37 -75.34 8.48
CA CYS A 173 -24.32 -74.99 7.54
C CYS A 173 -24.01 -76.20 6.64
N VAL A 174 -24.13 -76.04 5.32
CA VAL A 174 -23.63 -77.01 4.34
C VAL A 174 -22.19 -76.66 3.99
N LEU A 175 -21.26 -77.54 4.37
CA LEU A 175 -19.87 -77.56 3.91
C LEU A 175 -19.85 -77.95 2.43
N VAL A 176 -19.28 -77.09 1.57
CA VAL A 176 -18.96 -77.46 0.18
C VAL A 176 -17.51 -77.95 0.15
N VAL A 177 -17.39 -79.22 -0.22
CA VAL A 177 -16.14 -79.98 -0.44
C VAL A 177 -15.33 -79.31 -1.55
N GLY A 178 -14.03 -79.13 -1.31
CA GLY A 178 -13.08 -78.71 -2.34
C GLY A 178 -12.81 -79.85 -3.31
N GLU A 179 -12.84 -79.54 -4.61
CA GLU A 179 -12.41 -80.47 -5.66
C GLU A 179 -11.05 -80.02 -6.20
N GLU A 180 -10.17 -81.00 -6.30
CA GLU A 180 -8.73 -80.94 -6.46
C GLU A 180 -8.42 -81.14 -7.95
N ASN A 181 -7.63 -80.25 -8.56
CA ASN A 181 -7.14 -80.47 -9.91
C ASN A 181 -5.73 -81.07 -9.83
N GLU A 182 -5.68 -82.37 -10.07
CA GLU A 182 -4.47 -83.18 -10.23
C GLU A 182 -4.00 -83.15 -11.69
N TYR A 183 -2.69 -82.94 -11.93
CA TYR A 183 -2.03 -83.43 -13.15
C TYR A 183 -0.63 -83.98 -12.82
N PRO A 184 -0.12 -84.95 -13.61
CA PRO A 184 0.67 -86.03 -13.06
C PRO A 184 2.07 -86.19 -13.72
N VAL A 185 2.79 -87.24 -13.24
CA VAL A 185 3.69 -88.14 -14.03
C VAL A 185 5.09 -87.60 -14.36
N GLN A 186 6.20 -88.36 -14.32
CA GLN A 186 6.61 -89.70 -13.83
C GLN A 186 8.15 -89.65 -13.77
N PHE A 187 8.75 -90.46 -12.90
CA PHE A 187 10.17 -90.83 -12.97
C PHE A 187 10.32 -92.20 -13.65
N ASP A 188 11.30 -92.29 -14.53
CA ASP A 188 12.24 -93.43 -14.63
C ASP A 188 13.66 -92.86 -14.44
#